data_AF-A0A7C6UZV4-F1
#
_entry.id   AF-A0A7C6UZV4-F1
#
_cell.length_a   1.000
_cell.length_b   1.000
_cell.length_c   1.000
_cell.angle_alpha   90.00
_cell.angle_beta   90.00
_cell.angle_gamma   90.00
#
_symmetry.space_group_name_H-M   'P 1'
#
loop_
_entity.id
_entity.type
_entity.pdbx_description
1 polymer ?
#
loop_
_entity_poly.entity_id
_entity_poly.type
_entity_poly.pdbx_seq_one_letter_code
_entity_poly.pdbx_strand_id
1 'polypeptide(L)'
;MQMIQEKSREETGFARRGAELPEGWEGEFAARLERQTVLYARLLELAREKRRILLAGPAGEEQARSLELIVQEETALIARCRALEREDWALLEGLNGWNFKEMISCVPEGAERFQRLCRVVQELRQLNRENGEILKRFQRYVDFTVGLLEKEAGSGTYRETGAGKGTVKRVAFKRSRISRQV
;
A
#
# COMPACT_ATOMS: atom_id res chain seq x y z
N MET A 1 39.76 3.98 36.15
CA MET A 1 38.52 3.36 36.67
C MET A 1 37.30 4.15 36.22
N GLN A 2 36.90 4.00 34.95
CA GLN A 2 35.73 4.68 34.36
C GLN A 2 34.74 3.69 33.72
N MET A 3 34.78 2.42 34.15
CA MET A 3 34.04 1.32 33.51
C MET A 3 32.95 0.69 34.40
N ILE A 4 32.49 1.38 35.45
CA ILE A 4 31.47 0.84 36.36
C ILE A 4 30.16 1.66 36.36
N GLN A 5 30.12 2.84 35.73
CA GLN A 5 28.91 3.68 35.76
C GLN A 5 27.94 3.51 34.58
N GLU A 6 28.29 2.77 33.52
CA GLU A 6 27.34 2.52 32.42
C GLU A 6 26.52 1.24 32.60
N LYS A 7 26.98 0.27 33.40
CA LYS A 7 26.23 -0.98 33.64
C LYS A 7 25.02 -0.82 34.55
N SER A 8 24.99 0.21 35.41
CA SER A 8 23.86 0.46 36.31
C SER A 8 22.65 1.16 35.67
N ARG A 9 22.70 1.51 34.38
CA ARG A 9 21.53 2.10 33.68
C ARG A 9 20.65 1.06 32.97
N GLU A 10 21.15 -0.15 32.71
CA GLU A 10 20.35 -1.21 32.10
C GLU A 10 19.59 -2.06 33.13
N GLU A 11 20.08 -2.14 34.38
CA GLU A 11 19.44 -2.96 35.43
C GLU A 11 18.26 -2.27 36.14
N THR A 12 18.05 -0.96 35.95
CA THR A 12 17.00 -0.20 36.64
C THR A 12 15.62 -0.21 35.95
N GLY A 13 15.48 -0.80 34.76
CA GLY A 13 14.19 -0.85 34.05
C GLY A 13 13.21 -1.89 34.62
N PHE A 14 13.71 -2.95 35.25
CA PHE A 14 12.87 -4.04 35.76
C PHE A 14 12.16 -3.71 37.07
N ALA A 15 12.73 -2.84 37.91
CA ALA A 15 12.38 -2.68 39.32
C ALA A 15 11.24 -1.68 39.62
N ARG A 16 10.60 -1.07 38.61
CA ARG A 16 9.48 -0.12 38.79
C ARG A 16 8.20 -0.54 38.07
N ARG A 17 7.88 -1.83 38.03
CA ARG A 17 6.70 -2.32 37.31
C ARG A 17 5.66 -2.81 38.30
N GLY A 18 4.58 -2.03 38.43
CA GLY A 18 3.45 -2.30 39.32
C GLY A 18 2.33 -3.13 38.69
N ALA A 19 2.44 -3.48 37.39
CA ALA A 19 1.51 -4.36 36.71
C ALA A 19 2.15 -5.74 36.51
N GLU A 20 1.65 -6.73 37.25
CA GLU A 20 1.90 -8.13 36.95
C GLU A 20 1.23 -8.45 35.61
N LEU A 21 1.98 -9.07 34.70
CA LEU A 21 1.44 -9.51 33.43
C LEU A 21 0.48 -10.70 33.67
N PRO A 22 -0.67 -10.76 32.98
CA PRO A 22 -1.61 -11.87 33.12
C PRO A 22 -0.94 -13.21 32.82
N GLU A 23 -1.38 -14.27 33.49
CA GLU A 23 -0.89 -15.62 33.17
C GLU A 23 -1.16 -15.96 31.69
N GLY A 24 -0.16 -16.50 30.99
CA GLY A 24 -0.27 -16.85 29.57
C GLY A 24 -0.07 -15.70 28.56
N TRP A 25 0.21 -14.48 29.04
CA TRP A 25 0.40 -13.29 28.17
C TRP A 25 1.46 -13.50 27.07
N GLU A 26 2.51 -14.27 27.33
CA GLU A 26 3.61 -14.53 26.39
C GLU A 26 3.10 -15.28 25.15
N GLY A 27 2.24 -16.28 25.38
CA GLY A 27 1.62 -17.07 24.32
C GLY A 27 0.66 -16.21 23.48
N GLU A 28 -0.13 -15.35 24.13
CA GLU A 28 -1.02 -14.43 23.43
C GLU A 28 -0.26 -13.42 22.58
N PHE A 29 0.81 -12.85 23.13
CA PHE A 29 1.68 -11.91 22.41
C PHE A 29 2.40 -12.58 21.23
N ALA A 30 2.92 -13.81 21.41
CA ALA A 30 3.50 -14.60 20.33
C ALA A 30 2.47 -14.88 19.21
N ALA A 31 1.24 -15.26 19.59
CA ALA A 31 0.16 -15.52 18.63
C ALA A 31 -0.27 -14.24 17.90
N ARG A 32 -0.20 -13.07 18.56
CA ARG A 32 -0.43 -11.77 17.91
C ARG A 32 0.62 -11.44 16.86
N LEU A 33 1.91 -11.59 17.19
CA LEU A 33 3.01 -11.41 16.22
C LEU A 33 2.85 -12.32 15.01
N GLU A 34 2.41 -13.57 15.22
CA GLU A 34 2.15 -14.51 14.12
C GLU A 34 0.97 -14.06 13.27
N ARG A 35 -0.15 -13.66 13.89
CA ARG A 35 -1.33 -13.14 13.16
C ARG A 35 -0.99 -11.91 12.32
N GLN A 36 -0.23 -10.96 12.87
CA GLN A 36 0.28 -9.82 12.12
C GLN A 36 1.13 -10.28 10.94
N THR A 37 2.06 -11.22 11.16
CA THR A 37 2.95 -11.74 10.11
C THR A 37 2.16 -12.37 8.97
N VAL A 38 1.15 -13.19 9.27
CA VAL A 38 0.28 -13.82 8.26
C VAL A 38 -0.48 -12.78 7.42
N LEU A 39 -1.06 -11.76 8.07
CA LEU A 39 -1.79 -10.70 7.36
C LEU A 39 -0.87 -9.91 6.43
N TYR A 40 0.30 -9.50 6.93
CA TYR A 40 1.28 -8.77 6.14
C TYR A 40 1.89 -9.63 5.02
N ALA A 41 2.08 -10.93 5.25
CA ALA A 41 2.56 -11.86 4.22
C ALA A 41 1.51 -12.02 3.11
N ARG A 42 0.22 -12.08 3.44
CA ARG A 42 -0.84 -12.11 2.42
C ARG A 42 -0.87 -10.82 1.59
N LEU A 43 -0.73 -9.66 2.23
CA LEU A 43 -0.60 -8.39 1.52
C LEU A 43 0.63 -8.37 0.59
N LEU A 44 1.75 -8.96 1.01
CA LEU A 44 2.95 -9.09 0.18
C LEU A 44 2.70 -9.96 -1.05
N GLU A 45 2.01 -11.09 -0.90
CA GLU A 45 1.63 -11.93 -2.04
C GLU A 45 0.73 -11.20 -3.04
N LEU A 46 -0.27 -10.46 -2.55
CA LEU A 46 -1.14 -9.63 -3.40
C LEU A 46 -0.34 -8.53 -4.13
N ALA A 47 0.63 -7.90 -3.46
CA ALA A 47 1.51 -6.93 -4.09
C ALA A 47 2.41 -7.56 -5.17
N ARG A 48 2.87 -8.81 -4.99
CA ARG A 48 3.63 -9.58 -6.00
C ARG A 48 2.74 -9.93 -7.19
N GLU A 49 1.51 -10.35 -6.93
CA GLU A 49 0.53 -10.67 -7.97
C GLU A 49 0.16 -9.43 -8.79
N LYS A 50 -0.14 -8.31 -8.13
CA LYS A 50 -0.37 -7.02 -8.77
C LYS A 50 0.79 -6.63 -9.67
N ARG A 51 2.04 -6.75 -9.19
CA ARG A 51 3.23 -6.47 -9.99
C ARG A 51 3.29 -7.31 -11.26
N ARG A 52 3.02 -8.61 -11.14
CA ARG A 52 3.03 -9.54 -12.27
C ARG A 52 2.05 -9.11 -13.35
N ILE A 53 0.82 -8.75 -12.95
CA ILE A 53 -0.21 -8.26 -13.87
C ILE A 53 0.22 -6.94 -14.53
N LEU A 54 0.73 -5.99 -13.73
CA LEU A 54 1.18 -4.69 -14.24
C LEU A 54 2.36 -4.81 -15.22
N LEU A 55 3.25 -5.76 -15.02
CA LEU A 55 4.41 -5.98 -15.91
C LEU A 55 4.06 -6.78 -17.17
N ALA A 56 2.93 -7.50 -17.20
CA ALA A 56 2.51 -8.30 -18.35
C ALA A 56 2.08 -7.45 -19.58
N GLY A 57 1.94 -6.12 -19.42
CA GLY A 57 1.59 -5.21 -20.51
C GLY A 57 0.12 -4.77 -20.48
N PRO A 58 -0.45 -4.30 -21.61
CA PRO A 58 -1.81 -3.77 -21.64
C PRO A 58 -2.80 -4.80 -21.10
N ALA A 59 -3.47 -4.44 -20.00
CA ALA A 59 -4.48 -5.27 -19.38
C ALA A 59 -5.69 -5.39 -20.32
N GLY A 60 -6.01 -6.63 -20.70
CA GLY A 60 -7.34 -6.95 -21.19
C GLY A 60 -8.35 -6.90 -20.04
N GLU A 61 -9.61 -7.15 -20.35
CA GLU A 61 -10.71 -7.10 -19.38
C GLU A 61 -10.50 -8.07 -18.20
N GLU A 62 -9.93 -9.24 -18.47
CA GLU A 62 -9.62 -10.24 -17.45
C GLU A 62 -8.56 -9.74 -16.45
N GLN A 63 -7.46 -9.16 -16.94
CA GLN A 63 -6.42 -8.59 -16.08
C GLN A 63 -6.94 -7.42 -15.25
N ALA A 64 -7.82 -6.59 -15.82
CA ALA A 64 -8.46 -5.49 -15.10
C ALA A 64 -9.35 -6.00 -13.95
N ARG A 65 -10.16 -7.04 -14.19
CA ARG A 65 -10.98 -7.69 -13.15
C ARG A 65 -10.12 -8.31 -12.07
N SER A 66 -9.01 -8.96 -12.42
CA SER A 66 -8.06 -9.51 -11.45
C SER A 66 -7.43 -8.44 -10.57
N LEU A 67 -7.05 -7.28 -11.15
CA LEU A 67 -6.56 -6.13 -10.37
C LEU A 67 -7.63 -5.59 -9.42
N GLU A 68 -8.89 -5.55 -9.84
CA GLU A 68 -10.00 -5.10 -8.99
C GLU A 68 -10.22 -6.04 -7.80
N LEU A 69 -10.21 -7.36 -8.02
CA LEU A 69 -10.30 -8.37 -6.96
C LEU A 69 -9.15 -8.24 -5.95
N ILE A 70 -7.92 -8.02 -6.44
CA ILE A 70 -6.76 -7.77 -5.57
C ILE A 70 -6.97 -6.54 -4.70
N VAL A 71 -7.46 -5.44 -5.27
CA VAL A 71 -7.72 -4.20 -4.51
C VAL A 71 -8.80 -4.39 -3.45
N GLN A 72 -9.85 -5.15 -3.76
CA GLN A 72 -10.90 -5.49 -2.79
C GLN A 72 -10.33 -6.31 -1.63
N GLU A 73 -9.52 -7.34 -1.92
CA GLU A 73 -8.91 -8.16 -0.89
C GLU A 73 -7.89 -7.37 -0.04
N GLU A 74 -7.04 -6.56 -0.66
CA GLU A 74 -6.11 -5.67 0.06
C GLU A 74 -6.84 -4.74 1.00
N THR A 75 -7.97 -4.17 0.57
CA THR A 75 -8.79 -3.27 1.40
C THR A 75 -9.30 -3.99 2.65
N ALA A 76 -9.81 -5.22 2.49
CA ALA A 76 -10.26 -6.03 3.61
C ALA A 76 -9.12 -6.40 4.56
N LEU A 77 -7.95 -6.77 4.03
CA LEU A 77 -6.77 -7.12 4.83
C LEU A 77 -6.20 -5.91 5.57
N ILE A 78 -6.12 -4.73 4.95
CA ILE A 78 -5.67 -3.49 5.60
C ILE A 78 -6.60 -3.13 6.76
N ALA A 79 -7.91 -3.30 6.59
CA ALA A 79 -8.86 -3.09 7.68
C ALA A 79 -8.59 -4.04 8.86
N ARG A 80 -8.27 -5.31 8.60
CA ARG A 80 -7.89 -6.29 9.63
C ARG A 80 -6.56 -5.94 10.30
N CYS A 81 -5.54 -5.52 9.55
CA CYS A 81 -4.26 -5.06 10.12
C CYS A 81 -4.49 -3.88 11.07
N ARG A 82 -5.28 -2.87 10.66
CA ARG A 82 -5.60 -1.70 11.48
C ARG A 82 -6.43 -2.05 12.73
N ALA A 83 -7.29 -3.07 12.65
CA ALA A 83 -8.00 -3.56 13.83
C ALA A 83 -7.01 -4.18 14.82
N LEU A 84 -6.15 -5.09 14.34
CA LEU A 84 -5.15 -5.75 15.17
C LEU A 84 -4.15 -4.76 15.80
N GLU A 85 -3.66 -3.79 15.03
CA GLU A 85 -2.77 -2.74 15.54
C GLU A 85 -3.43 -1.90 16.64
N ARG A 86 -4.73 -1.59 16.52
CA ARG A 86 -5.47 -0.88 17.58
C ARG A 86 -5.59 -1.73 18.84
N GLU A 87 -5.85 -3.03 18.69
CA GLU A 87 -5.88 -3.95 19.82
C GLU A 87 -4.50 -4.13 20.48
N ASP A 88 -3.41 -4.00 19.71
CA ASP A 88 -2.04 -4.00 20.22
C ASP A 88 -1.72 -2.74 21.01
N TRP A 89 -2.11 -1.56 20.49
CA TRP A 89 -1.96 -0.30 21.22
C TRP A 89 -2.76 -0.26 22.52
N ALA A 90 -4.03 -0.70 22.50
CA ALA A 90 -4.86 -0.74 23.70
C ALA A 90 -4.28 -1.66 24.78
N LEU A 91 -3.67 -2.78 24.37
CA LEU A 91 -2.99 -3.69 25.29
C LEU A 91 -1.73 -3.04 25.89
N LEU A 92 -0.90 -2.38 25.08
CA LEU A 92 0.29 -1.67 25.56
C LEU A 92 -0.06 -0.53 26.53
N GLU A 93 -1.14 0.23 26.26
CA GLU A 93 -1.64 1.26 27.17
C GLU A 93 -2.11 0.69 28.51
N GLY A 94 -2.72 -0.50 28.50
CA GLY A 94 -3.16 -1.19 29.71
C GLY A 94 -2.01 -1.73 30.59
N LEU A 95 -0.85 -1.98 30.00
CA LEU A 95 0.30 -2.63 30.65
C LEU A 95 1.29 -1.66 31.32
N ASN A 96 0.81 -0.50 31.77
CA ASN A 96 1.52 0.55 32.54
C ASN A 96 2.97 0.21 32.95
N GLY A 97 3.93 0.56 32.09
CA GLY A 97 5.36 0.42 32.35
C GLY A 97 6.06 -0.67 31.53
N TRP A 98 5.33 -1.53 30.83
CA TRP A 98 5.90 -2.43 29.82
C TRP A 98 5.97 -1.75 28.46
N ASN A 99 7.13 -1.80 27.82
CA ASN A 99 7.26 -1.42 26.41
C ASN A 99 7.33 -2.66 25.51
N PHE A 100 7.04 -2.46 24.23
CA PHE A 100 7.00 -3.53 23.24
C PHE A 100 8.33 -4.30 23.11
N LYS A 101 9.48 -3.64 23.31
CA LYS A 101 10.80 -4.28 23.25
C LYS A 101 11.00 -5.22 24.44
N GLU A 102 10.59 -4.81 25.63
CA GLU A 102 10.62 -5.65 26.84
C GLU A 102 9.70 -6.85 26.68
N MET A 103 8.48 -6.65 26.16
CA MET A 103 7.56 -7.75 25.90
C MET A 103 8.15 -8.78 24.93
N ILE A 104 8.76 -8.33 23.82
CA ILE A 104 9.45 -9.22 22.87
C ILE A 104 10.55 -10.04 23.56
N SER A 105 11.30 -9.44 24.49
CA SER A 105 12.44 -10.10 25.13
C SER A 105 12.05 -11.24 26.09
N CYS A 106 10.82 -11.23 26.60
CA CYS A 106 10.30 -12.27 27.48
C CYS A 106 9.59 -13.40 26.72
N VAL A 107 9.24 -13.19 25.44
CA VAL A 107 8.57 -14.20 24.64
C VAL A 107 9.58 -15.13 23.96
N PRO A 108 9.43 -16.47 24.06
CA PRO A 108 10.24 -17.42 23.31
C PRO A 108 10.22 -17.12 21.80
N GLU A 109 11.40 -17.07 21.20
CA GLU A 109 11.61 -16.69 19.79
C GLU A 109 10.98 -15.32 19.41
N GLY A 110 10.62 -14.47 20.38
CA GLY A 110 9.92 -13.21 20.15
C GLY A 110 10.70 -12.28 19.22
N ALA A 111 12.02 -12.22 19.41
CA ALA A 111 12.91 -11.44 18.55
C ALA A 111 12.91 -11.95 17.10
N GLU A 112 12.94 -13.26 16.88
CA GLU A 112 12.92 -13.86 15.55
C GLU A 112 11.57 -13.65 14.85
N ARG A 113 10.46 -13.83 15.59
CA ARG A 113 9.10 -13.57 15.11
C ARG A 113 8.95 -12.11 14.69
N PHE A 114 9.41 -11.18 15.54
CA PHE A 114 9.34 -9.76 15.23
C PHE A 114 10.25 -9.37 14.04
N GLN A 115 11.44 -9.94 13.95
CA GLN A 115 12.31 -9.73 12.79
C GLN A 115 11.67 -10.24 11.49
N ARG A 116 11.00 -11.40 11.53
CA ARG A 116 10.25 -11.94 10.38
C ARG A 116 9.15 -10.97 9.95
N LEU A 117 8.34 -10.50 10.88
CA LEU A 117 7.31 -9.48 10.62
C LEU A 117 7.94 -8.22 9.98
N CYS A 118 9.01 -7.69 10.55
CA CYS A 118 9.71 -6.51 10.04
C CYS A 118 10.16 -6.70 8.59
N ARG A 119 10.75 -7.86 8.25
CA ARG A 119 11.19 -8.17 6.88
C ARG A 119 10.02 -8.16 5.91
N VAL A 120 8.92 -8.81 6.26
CA VAL A 120 7.70 -8.86 5.42
C VAL A 120 7.15 -7.45 5.19
N VAL A 121 7.05 -6.62 6.24
CA VAL A 121 6.56 -5.25 6.13
C VAL A 121 7.49 -4.38 5.28
N GLN A 122 8.81 -4.52 5.44
CA GLN A 122 9.78 -3.78 4.64
C GLN A 122 9.69 -4.16 3.16
N GLU A 123 9.60 -5.45 2.86
CA GLU A 123 9.45 -5.94 1.48
C GLU A 123 8.14 -5.45 0.86
N LEU A 124 7.03 -5.54 1.60
CA LEU A 124 5.72 -5.04 1.15
C LEU A 124 5.77 -3.54 0.82
N ARG A 125 6.40 -2.73 1.68
CA ARG A 125 6.58 -1.29 1.44
C ARG A 125 7.39 -1.02 0.19
N GLN A 126 8.49 -1.76 -0.01
CA GLN A 126 9.31 -1.61 -1.20
C GLN A 126 8.52 -1.96 -2.46
N LEU A 127 7.84 -3.11 -2.46
CA LEU A 127 7.09 -3.60 -3.60
C LEU A 127 5.91 -2.67 -3.96
N ASN A 128 5.21 -2.14 -2.96
CA ASN A 128 4.13 -1.19 -3.19
C ASN A 128 4.63 0.16 -3.74
N ARG A 129 5.81 0.63 -3.34
CA ARG A 129 6.44 1.81 -3.96
C ARG A 129 6.73 1.55 -5.44
N GLU A 130 7.33 0.41 -5.76
CA GLU A 130 7.64 0.02 -7.14
C GLU A 130 6.37 -0.13 -7.99
N ASN A 131 5.34 -0.80 -7.48
CA ASN A 131 4.04 -0.92 -8.13
C ASN A 131 3.39 0.44 -8.37
N GLY A 132 3.48 1.35 -7.40
CA GLY A 132 3.01 2.73 -7.54
C GLY A 132 3.71 3.48 -8.67
N GLU A 133 5.03 3.31 -8.81
CA GLU A 133 5.77 3.92 -9.92
C GLU A 133 5.40 3.34 -11.29
N ILE A 134 5.12 2.04 -11.37
CA ILE A 134 4.61 1.40 -12.60
C ILE A 134 3.25 1.99 -12.98
N LEU A 135 2.32 2.08 -12.03
CA LEU A 135 0.99 2.67 -12.25
C LEU A 135 1.07 4.13 -12.71
N LYS A 136 1.93 4.96 -12.11
CA LYS A 136 2.15 6.35 -12.54
C LYS A 136 2.68 6.44 -13.97
N ARG A 137 3.50 5.49 -14.42
CA ARG A 137 3.97 5.43 -15.81
C ARG A 137 2.84 5.08 -16.77
N PHE A 138 2.00 4.11 -16.41
CA PHE A 138 0.81 3.78 -17.20
C PHE A 138 -0.17 4.95 -17.28
N GLN A 139 -0.43 5.63 -16.17
CA GLN A 139 -1.30 6.80 -16.14
C GLN A 139 -0.78 7.89 -17.09
N ARG A 140 0.51 8.24 -17.03
CA ARG A 140 1.11 9.22 -17.96
C ARG A 140 0.98 8.81 -19.43
N TYR A 141 1.10 7.51 -19.73
CA TYR A 141 0.93 7.00 -21.08
C TYR A 141 -0.53 7.12 -21.57
N VAL A 142 -1.49 6.79 -20.71
CA VAL A 142 -2.93 6.94 -21.00
C VAL A 142 -3.27 8.42 -21.20
N ASP A 143 -2.83 9.30 -20.29
CA ASP A 143 -3.06 10.75 -20.38
C ASP A 143 -2.49 11.34 -21.67
N PHE A 144 -1.30 10.92 -22.06
CA PHE A 144 -0.69 11.31 -23.33
C PHE A 144 -1.53 10.86 -24.53
N THR A 145 -1.95 9.58 -24.54
CA THR A 145 -2.74 9.01 -25.65
C THR A 145 -4.11 9.68 -25.76
N VAL A 146 -4.81 9.87 -24.65
CA VAL A 146 -6.09 10.59 -24.61
C VAL A 146 -5.91 12.03 -25.10
N GLY A 147 -4.86 12.72 -24.64
CA GLY A 147 -4.56 14.08 -25.08
C GLY A 147 -4.23 14.19 -26.58
N LEU A 148 -3.65 13.15 -27.20
CA LEU A 148 -3.47 13.10 -28.66
C LEU A 148 -4.82 12.94 -29.37
N LEU A 149 -5.66 12.01 -28.94
CA LEU A 149 -6.98 11.77 -29.53
C LEU A 149 -7.88 13.01 -29.43
N GLU A 150 -7.84 13.73 -28.31
CA GLU A 150 -8.59 14.98 -28.14
C GLU A 150 -8.10 16.09 -29.07
N LYS A 151 -6.79 16.19 -29.30
CA LYS A 151 -6.18 17.16 -30.23
C LYS A 151 -6.53 16.83 -31.68
N GLU A 152 -6.51 15.57 -32.06
CA GLU A 152 -6.90 15.12 -33.41
C GLU A 152 -8.40 15.31 -33.66
N ALA A 153 -9.25 15.00 -32.68
CA ALA A 153 -10.70 15.27 -32.76
C ALA A 153 -11.02 16.79 -32.84
N GLY A 154 -10.12 17.64 -32.33
CA GLY A 154 -10.19 19.11 -32.47
C GLY A 154 -9.50 19.65 -33.73
N SER A 155 -8.74 18.84 -34.46
CA SER A 155 -8.10 19.24 -35.71
C SER A 155 -9.11 19.15 -36.84
N GLY A 156 -9.72 20.30 -37.17
CA GLY A 156 -10.81 20.38 -38.15
C GLY A 156 -10.50 19.67 -39.46
N THR A 157 -11.48 18.92 -39.97
CA THR A 157 -11.43 18.30 -41.29
C THR A 157 -11.34 19.39 -42.36
N TYR A 158 -10.39 19.25 -43.27
CA TYR A 158 -10.35 20.05 -44.49
C TYR A 158 -11.55 19.66 -45.36
N ARG A 159 -12.45 20.62 -45.62
CA ARG A 159 -13.54 20.43 -46.58
C ARG A 159 -13.20 21.23 -47.83
N GLU A 160 -13.07 20.55 -48.95
CA GLU A 160 -12.92 21.20 -50.25
C GLU A 160 -14.24 21.88 -50.58
N THR A 161 -14.28 23.21 -50.55
CA THR A 161 -15.45 23.96 -50.98
C THR A 161 -15.49 23.93 -52.50
N GLY A 162 -16.39 23.13 -53.06
CA GLY A 162 -16.66 23.10 -54.49
C GLY A 162 -17.18 24.44 -54.97
N ALA A 163 -16.30 25.23 -55.60
CA ALA A 163 -16.56 26.07 -56.77
C ALA A 163 -15.30 26.92 -57.07
N GLY A 164 -14.35 26.33 -57.81
CA GLY A 164 -13.29 27.08 -58.48
C GLY A 164 -12.07 27.46 -57.62
N LYS A 165 -10.90 26.96 -58.02
CA LYS A 165 -9.55 27.32 -57.54
C LYS A 165 -9.23 26.93 -56.09
N GLY A 166 -9.05 25.62 -55.85
CA GLY A 166 -8.01 25.02 -54.98
C GLY A 166 -7.72 25.61 -53.60
N THR A 167 -8.63 26.38 -53.01
CA THR A 167 -8.42 27.06 -51.73
C THR A 167 -9.04 26.22 -50.63
N VAL A 168 -8.20 25.47 -49.94
CA VAL A 168 -8.60 24.68 -48.78
C VAL A 168 -8.70 25.61 -47.57
N LYS A 169 -9.92 25.83 -47.05
CA LYS A 169 -10.11 26.55 -45.78
C LYS A 169 -10.22 25.56 -44.62
N ARG A 170 -9.40 25.78 -43.59
CA ARG A 170 -9.50 25.05 -42.32
C ARG A 170 -10.81 25.46 -41.63
N VAL A 171 -11.75 24.54 -41.53
CA VAL A 171 -13.02 24.79 -40.83
C VAL A 171 -12.82 24.44 -39.36
N ALA A 172 -12.81 25.46 -38.49
CA ALA A 172 -12.83 25.24 -37.05
C ALA A 172 -14.23 24.78 -36.61
N PHE A 173 -14.31 23.61 -35.99
CA PHE A 173 -15.57 23.11 -35.44
C PHE A 173 -15.94 23.96 -34.21
N LYS A 174 -16.99 24.78 -34.32
CA LYS A 174 -17.59 25.43 -33.14
C LYS A 174 -18.27 24.31 -32.35
N ARG A 175 -17.75 24.01 -31.15
CA ARG A 175 -18.36 23.09 -30.19
C ARG A 175 -19.85 23.41 -30.03
N SER A 176 -20.72 22.59 -30.61
CA SER A 176 -22.12 22.54 -30.22
C SER A 176 -22.14 22.02 -28.79
N ARG A 177 -22.64 22.85 -27.87
CA ARG A 177 -23.04 22.42 -26.53
C ARG A 177 -23.97 21.22 -26.71
N ILE A 178 -23.49 20.02 -26.38
CA ILE A 178 -24.40 18.92 -26.07
C ILE A 178 -25.04 19.32 -24.75
N SER A 179 -26.25 19.87 -24.86
CA SER A 179 -27.19 19.97 -23.76
C SER A 179 -27.39 18.57 -23.21
N ARG A 180 -26.90 18.31 -22.00
CA ARG A 180 -27.43 17.24 -21.16
C ARG A 180 -28.94 17.43 -21.09
N GLN A 181 -29.69 16.51 -21.68
CA GLN A 181 -31.07 16.26 -21.32
C GLN A 181 -31.19 14.79 -20.94
N VAL A 182 -31.53 14.62 -19.66
CA VAL A 182 -32.08 13.47 -18.95
C VAL A 182 -31.18 12.24 -18.81
#